data_AF-A0A6G0UQ34-F1
#
_entry.id   AF-A0A6G0UQ34-F1
#
_cell.length_a   1.000
_cell.length_b   1.000
_cell.length_c   1.000
_cell.angle_alpha   90.00
_cell.angle_beta   90.00
_cell.angle_gamma   90.00
#
_symmetry.space_group_name_H-M   'P 1'
#
loop_
_entity.id
_entity.type
_entity.pdbx_description
1 polymer ?
#
loop_
_entity_poly.entity_id
_entity_poly.type
_entity_poly.pdbx_seq_one_letter_code
_entity_poly.pdbx_strand_id
1 'polypeptide(L)'
;MCAENLDRTMSDPKLRFHTEDTYHFFPQNWWCQMGANFNGDYTFLKVSRTNTREFWEEFYSILRNQNVPDDLMKLIDEQINSGETSHTTYHQAGVKEQVLRELQQPYNMNLFLKAFYYDYVLFGFPLPEIKT
;
A
#
# COMPACT_ATOMS: atom_id res chain seq x y z
N MET A 1 -8.94 -7.50 -5.53
CA MET A 1 -9.25 -8.32 -6.71
C MET A 1 -8.21 -7.99 -7.75
N CYS A 2 -7.37 -8.95 -8.16
CA CYS A 2 -6.46 -8.71 -9.27
C CYS A 2 -7.25 -8.72 -10.58
N ALA A 3 -6.72 -8.03 -11.60
CA ALA A 3 -7.43 -7.62 -12.81
C ALA A 3 -8.30 -8.72 -13.47
N GLU A 4 -7.96 -9.98 -13.28
CA GLU A 4 -8.67 -11.16 -13.79
C GLU A 4 -10.07 -11.41 -13.21
N ASN A 5 -10.47 -10.75 -12.12
CA ASN A 5 -11.78 -10.95 -11.50
C ASN A 5 -12.72 -9.74 -11.54
N LEU A 6 -12.26 -8.58 -12.08
CA LEU A 6 -13.06 -7.34 -12.16
C LEU A 6 -14.41 -7.56 -12.85
N ASP A 7 -14.43 -8.34 -13.92
CA ASP A 7 -15.64 -8.60 -14.70
C ASP A 7 -16.73 -9.35 -13.91
N ARG A 8 -16.35 -10.29 -13.04
CA ARG A 8 -17.32 -11.08 -12.27
C ARG A 8 -17.94 -10.27 -11.14
N THR A 9 -17.16 -9.47 -10.42
CA THR A 9 -17.69 -8.64 -9.33
C THR A 9 -18.53 -7.45 -9.81
N MET A 10 -18.28 -6.95 -11.03
CA MET A 10 -19.08 -5.86 -11.59
C MET A 10 -20.50 -6.31 -11.99
N SER A 11 -20.69 -7.61 -12.25
CA SER A 11 -21.97 -8.20 -12.67
C SER A 11 -22.92 -8.62 -11.54
N ASP A 12 -22.45 -8.81 -10.31
CA ASP A 12 -23.29 -9.21 -9.16
C ASP A 12 -23.51 -8.03 -8.19
N PRO A 13 -24.75 -7.52 -8.06
CA PRO A 13 -25.09 -6.42 -7.14
C PRO A 13 -24.77 -6.72 -5.67
N LYS A 14 -24.70 -8.00 -5.27
CA LYS A 14 -24.38 -8.43 -3.90
C LYS A 14 -22.88 -8.54 -3.64
N LEU A 15 -22.04 -8.45 -4.66
CA LEU A 15 -20.57 -8.39 -4.56
C LEU A 15 -20.04 -6.95 -4.68
N ARG A 16 -20.92 -5.96 -4.84
CA ARG A 16 -20.58 -4.51 -4.83
C ARG A 16 -20.22 -3.95 -3.44
N PHE A 17 -19.62 -4.74 -2.56
CA PHE A 17 -19.17 -4.28 -1.24
C PHE A 17 -17.71 -3.79 -1.28
N HIS A 18 -17.32 -3.10 -2.34
CA HIS A 18 -16.03 -2.42 -2.41
C HIS A 18 -16.27 -0.92 -2.18
N THR A 19 -16.42 -0.55 -0.92
CA THR A 19 -16.29 0.86 -0.52
C THR A 19 -14.82 1.25 -0.55
N GLU A 20 -14.53 2.54 -0.69
CA GLU A 20 -13.17 3.08 -0.52
C GLU A 20 -12.52 2.53 0.76
N ASP A 21 -13.29 2.43 1.85
CA ASP A 21 -12.83 1.88 3.12
C ASP A 21 -12.27 0.46 2.98
N THR A 22 -12.81 -0.35 2.07
CA THR A 22 -12.31 -1.70 1.84
C THR A 22 -10.90 -1.66 1.23
N TYR A 23 -10.63 -0.78 0.26
CA TYR A 23 -9.29 -0.68 -0.32
C TYR A 23 -8.27 -0.06 0.64
N HIS A 24 -8.72 0.82 1.55
CA HIS A 24 -7.84 1.56 2.44
C HIS A 24 -7.56 0.86 3.79
N PHE A 25 -8.45 0.00 4.28
CA PHE A 25 -8.34 -0.59 5.63
C PHE A 25 -7.99 -2.08 5.70
N PHE A 26 -8.08 -2.85 4.62
CA PHE A 26 -7.77 -4.29 4.68
C PHE A 26 -6.27 -4.58 4.51
N PRO A 27 -5.75 -5.66 5.14
CA PRO A 27 -4.37 -6.09 4.97
C PRO A 27 -3.99 -6.28 3.50
N GLN A 28 -2.76 -5.90 3.15
CA GLN A 28 -2.27 -5.93 1.78
C GLN A 28 -2.19 -7.37 1.27
N ASN A 29 -1.85 -8.33 2.13
CA ASN A 29 -1.77 -9.74 1.77
C ASN A 29 -3.11 -10.43 1.51
N TRP A 30 -4.25 -9.78 1.79
CA TRP A 30 -5.58 -10.33 1.50
C TRP A 30 -5.99 -10.11 0.04
N TRP A 31 -5.27 -9.26 -0.67
CA TRP A 31 -5.55 -8.98 -2.06
C TRP A 31 -4.93 -10.02 -2.98
N CYS A 32 -5.59 -10.25 -4.11
CA CYS A 32 -4.98 -10.88 -5.28
C CYS A 32 -4.43 -12.30 -5.10
N GLN A 33 -4.93 -13.08 -4.13
CA GLN A 33 -4.31 -14.38 -3.79
C GLN A 33 -2.80 -14.23 -3.52
N MET A 34 -2.38 -13.08 -2.97
CA MET A 34 -0.97 -12.74 -2.77
C MET A 34 -0.21 -13.84 -2.06
N GLY A 35 -0.82 -14.54 -1.09
CA GLY A 35 -0.19 -15.69 -0.42
C GLY A 35 0.23 -16.83 -1.36
N ALA A 36 -0.52 -17.13 -2.41
CA ALA A 36 -0.19 -18.17 -3.39
C ALA A 36 0.91 -17.72 -4.37
N ASN A 37 0.96 -16.42 -4.66
CA ASN A 37 1.78 -15.84 -5.73
C ASN A 37 2.97 -15.02 -5.20
N PHE A 38 3.15 -14.96 -3.88
CA PHE A 38 4.09 -14.09 -3.18
C PHE A 38 5.52 -14.20 -3.71
N ASN A 39 5.96 -15.41 -4.05
CA ASN A 39 7.34 -15.73 -4.42
C ASN A 39 7.61 -15.69 -5.93
N GLY A 40 6.62 -15.37 -6.78
CA GLY A 40 6.76 -15.51 -8.24
C GLY A 40 6.26 -14.31 -9.05
N ASP A 41 5.14 -13.71 -8.64
CA ASP A 41 4.43 -12.76 -9.50
C ASP A 41 4.62 -11.30 -9.06
N TYR A 42 5.25 -11.07 -7.91
CA TYR A 42 5.40 -9.75 -7.31
C TYR A 42 6.86 -9.33 -7.17
N THR A 43 7.13 -8.07 -7.47
CA THR A 43 8.35 -7.37 -7.05
C THR A 43 7.97 -6.34 -6.00
N PHE A 44 8.53 -6.47 -4.79
CA PHE A 44 8.19 -5.60 -3.65
C PHE A 44 9.21 -4.48 -3.50
N LEU A 45 8.77 -3.26 -3.82
CA LEU A 45 9.56 -2.04 -3.63
C LEU A 45 9.25 -1.42 -2.26
N LYS A 46 10.26 -1.26 -1.41
CA LYS A 46 10.10 -0.65 -0.08
C LYS A 46 10.37 0.85 -0.15
N VAL A 47 9.37 1.66 0.15
CA VAL A 47 9.52 3.12 0.24
C VAL A 47 9.95 3.52 1.65
N SER A 48 11.06 4.24 1.76
CA SER A 48 11.43 4.93 3.00
C SER A 48 10.88 6.35 3.01
N ARG A 49 10.36 6.78 4.16
CA ARG A 49 9.87 8.16 4.37
C ARG A 49 10.99 9.20 4.34
N THR A 50 12.22 8.81 4.64
CA THR A 50 13.36 9.73 4.78
C THR A 50 14.33 9.64 3.60
N ASN A 51 14.32 8.52 2.86
CA ASN A 51 15.16 8.32 1.70
C ASN A 51 14.37 7.61 0.59
N THR A 52 13.78 8.38 -0.31
CA THR A 52 13.03 7.84 -1.46
C THR A 52 13.91 7.50 -2.65
N ARG A 53 15.21 7.85 -2.60
CA ARG A 53 16.13 7.67 -3.74
C ARG A 53 16.27 6.20 -4.13
N GLU A 54 16.51 5.33 -3.15
CA GLU A 54 16.68 3.89 -3.37
C GLU A 54 15.43 3.28 -4.04
N PHE A 55 14.24 3.69 -3.57
CA PHE A 55 12.98 3.28 -4.17
C PHE A 55 12.88 3.69 -5.64
N TRP A 56 13.20 4.95 -5.97
CA TRP A 56 13.12 5.42 -7.35
C TRP A 56 14.16 4.76 -8.26
N GLU A 57 15.39 4.57 -7.77
CA GLU A 57 16.44 3.86 -8.52
C GLU A 57 16.00 2.43 -8.86
N GLU A 58 15.43 1.70 -7.90
CA GLU A 58 14.91 0.35 -8.10
C GLU A 58 13.70 0.33 -9.04
N PHE A 59 12.75 1.26 -8.85
CA PHE A 59 11.57 1.43 -9.69
C PHE A 59 11.93 1.64 -11.16
N TYR A 60 12.81 2.61 -11.46
CA TYR A 60 13.25 2.86 -12.83
C TYR A 60 14.06 1.70 -13.39
N SER A 61 14.81 0.97 -12.57
CA SER A 61 15.50 -0.25 -13.03
C SER A 61 14.51 -1.31 -13.48
N ILE A 62 13.41 -1.50 -12.76
CA ILE A 62 12.36 -2.47 -13.14
C ILE A 62 11.73 -2.05 -14.47
N LEU A 63 11.35 -0.78 -14.63
CA LEU A 63 10.76 -0.30 -15.88
C LEU A 63 11.69 -0.49 -17.09
N ARG A 64 12.98 -0.19 -16.93
CA ARG A 64 13.97 -0.45 -17.98
C ARG A 64 14.11 -1.93 -18.32
N ASN A 65 14.14 -2.81 -17.31
CA ASN A 65 14.22 -4.25 -17.53
C ASN A 65 12.98 -4.81 -18.25
N GLN A 66 11.84 -4.13 -18.14
CA GLN A 66 10.60 -4.44 -18.86
C GLN A 66 10.52 -3.77 -20.24
N ASN A 67 11.60 -3.15 -20.73
CA ASN A 67 11.69 -2.45 -22.00
C ASN A 67 10.65 -1.32 -22.16
N VAL A 68 10.34 -0.61 -21.07
CA VAL A 68 9.50 0.59 -21.14
C VAL A 68 10.23 1.66 -21.98
N PRO A 69 9.59 2.25 -23.01
CA PRO A 69 10.20 3.29 -23.84
C PRO A 69 10.66 4.53 -23.07
N ASP A 70 11.73 5.17 -23.53
CA ASP A 70 12.36 6.35 -22.88
C ASP A 70 11.40 7.55 -22.79
N ASP A 71 10.54 7.75 -23.78
CA ASP A 71 9.54 8.81 -23.78
C ASP A 71 8.47 8.58 -22.69
N LEU A 72 8.06 7.33 -22.48
CA LEU A 72 7.18 6.96 -21.36
C LEU A 72 7.88 7.13 -20.00
N MET A 73 9.15 6.72 -19.90
CA MET A 73 9.93 6.91 -18.66
C MET A 73 10.07 8.39 -18.31
N LYS A 74 10.30 9.24 -19.32
CA LYS A 74 10.36 10.69 -19.14
C LYS A 74 9.02 11.26 -18.67
N LEU A 75 7.91 10.81 -19.24
CA LEU A 75 6.58 11.21 -18.79
C LEU A 75 6.34 10.84 -17.33
N ILE A 76 6.72 9.61 -16.94
CA ILE A 76 6.58 9.13 -15.55
C ILE A 76 7.41 10.01 -14.59
N ASP A 77 8.66 10.31 -14.93
CA ASP A 77 9.54 11.18 -14.15
C ASP A 77 8.97 12.60 -14.01
N GLU A 78 8.47 13.18 -15.10
CA GLU A 78 7.82 14.49 -15.08
C GLU A 78 6.59 14.51 -14.16
N GLN A 79 5.74 13.47 -14.21
CA GLN A 79 4.55 13.40 -13.37
C GLN A 79 4.89 13.23 -11.88
N ILE A 80 5.85 12.36 -11.55
CA ILE A 80 6.29 12.15 -10.16
C ILE A 80 6.90 13.43 -9.58
N ASN A 81 7.71 14.14 -10.36
CA ASN A 81 8.42 15.34 -9.91
C ASN A 81 7.57 16.62 -10.00
N SER A 82 6.38 16.58 -10.62
CA SER A 82 5.50 17.75 -10.78
C SER A 82 4.84 18.26 -9.49
N GLY A 83 5.01 17.53 -8.38
CA GLY A 83 4.55 17.90 -7.04
C GLY A 83 3.44 17.00 -6.53
N GLU A 84 3.20 17.06 -5.22
CA GLU A 84 2.12 16.28 -4.59
C GLU A 84 0.75 16.81 -5.02
N THR A 85 -0.16 15.90 -5.34
CA THR A 85 -1.58 16.24 -5.43
C THR A 85 -2.05 16.77 -4.08
N SER A 86 -2.70 17.94 -4.07
CA SER A 86 -3.23 18.52 -2.84
C SER A 86 -4.33 17.61 -2.27
N HIS A 87 -3.97 16.82 -1.25
CA HIS A 87 -4.91 15.96 -0.55
C HIS A 87 -5.47 16.68 0.66
N THR A 88 -6.80 16.67 0.78
CA THR A 88 -7.54 17.25 1.91
C THR A 88 -7.09 16.71 3.27
N THR A 89 -6.52 15.51 3.31
CA THR A 89 -5.99 14.82 4.49
C THR A 89 -4.66 15.38 5.02
N TYR A 90 -3.91 16.14 4.19
CA TYR A 90 -2.59 16.67 4.58
C TYR A 90 -2.70 17.81 5.61
N HIS A 91 -3.81 18.56 5.62
CA HIS A 91 -3.94 19.79 6.41
C HIS A 91 -4.49 19.61 7.83
N GLN A 92 -4.72 18.38 8.29
CA GLN A 92 -5.30 18.10 9.60
C GLN A 92 -4.28 17.47 10.57
N ALA A 93 -3.18 18.17 10.85
CA ALA A 93 -2.17 17.71 11.81
C ALA A 93 -2.81 17.17 13.11
N GLY A 94 -3.68 17.98 13.74
CA GLY A 94 -4.35 17.60 15.00
C GLY A 94 -5.16 16.30 14.95
N VAL A 95 -5.76 15.96 13.79
CA VAL A 95 -6.50 14.70 13.60
C VAL A 95 -5.54 13.53 13.53
N LYS A 96 -4.40 13.69 12.83
CA LYS A 96 -3.36 12.66 12.76
C LYS A 96 -2.80 12.33 14.14
N GLU A 97 -2.47 13.33 14.95
CA GLU A 97 -1.97 13.07 16.30
C GLU A 97 -3.01 12.41 17.20
N GLN A 98 -4.30 12.78 17.07
CA GLN A 98 -5.37 12.12 17.81
C GLN A 98 -5.51 10.65 17.41
N VAL A 99 -5.58 10.35 16.11
CA VAL A 99 -5.68 8.97 15.61
C VAL A 99 -4.49 8.12 16.08
N LEU A 100 -3.27 8.68 16.06
CA LEU A 100 -2.09 7.98 16.56
C LEU A 100 -2.18 7.68 18.06
N ARG A 101 -2.71 8.60 18.88
CA ARG A 101 -2.93 8.36 20.32
C ARG A 101 -3.98 7.29 20.57
N GLU A 102 -5.05 7.28 19.80
CA GLU A 102 -6.11 6.27 19.89
C GLU A 102 -5.61 4.89 19.44
N LEU A 103 -4.84 4.83 18.35
CA LEU A 103 -4.23 3.59 17.85
C LEU A 103 -3.24 2.99 18.86
N GLN A 104 -2.47 3.83 19.57
CA GLN A 104 -1.50 3.39 20.56
C GLN A 104 -2.12 2.86 21.86
N GLN A 105 -3.45 2.93 22.05
CA GLN A 105 -4.10 2.30 23.20
C GLN A 105 -3.95 0.78 23.12
N PRO A 106 -3.66 0.06 24.23
CA PRO A 106 -3.34 -1.37 24.21
C PRO A 106 -4.37 -2.23 23.48
N TYR A 107 -5.66 -1.96 23.70
CA TYR A 107 -6.75 -2.68 23.04
C TYR A 107 -6.76 -2.46 21.52
N ASN A 108 -6.63 -1.22 21.08
CA ASN A 108 -6.65 -0.86 19.66
C ASN A 108 -5.41 -1.38 18.93
N MET A 109 -4.22 -1.24 19.53
CA MET A 109 -2.99 -1.79 18.97
C MET A 109 -3.05 -3.31 18.85
N ASN A 110 -3.64 -4.00 19.83
CA ASN A 110 -3.84 -5.45 19.76
C ASN A 110 -4.79 -5.85 18.62
N LEU A 111 -5.89 -5.13 18.43
CA LEU A 111 -6.79 -5.36 17.28
C LEU A 111 -6.09 -5.09 15.94
N PHE A 112 -5.35 -3.98 15.85
CA PHE A 112 -4.58 -3.62 14.67
C PHE A 112 -3.56 -4.70 14.33
N LEU A 113 -2.78 -5.15 15.31
CA LEU A 113 -1.80 -6.21 15.13
C LEU A 113 -2.46 -7.52 14.67
N LYS A 114 -3.61 -7.90 15.23
CA LYS A 114 -4.33 -9.10 14.78
C LYS A 114 -4.78 -8.99 13.31
N ALA A 115 -5.19 -7.82 12.87
CA ALA A 115 -5.58 -7.59 11.48
C ALA A 115 -4.36 -7.67 10.54
N PHE A 116 -3.25 -7.00 10.88
CA PHE A 116 -2.11 -6.80 9.97
C PHE A 116 -0.90 -7.71 10.25
N TYR A 117 -0.97 -8.64 11.20
CA TYR A 117 0.16 -9.48 11.62
C TYR A 117 0.89 -10.13 10.44
N TYR A 118 0.14 -10.72 9.50
CA TYR A 118 0.73 -11.41 8.37
C TYR A 118 1.42 -10.47 7.38
N ASP A 119 0.97 -9.22 7.23
CA ASP A 119 1.67 -8.23 6.41
C ASP A 119 3.06 -7.95 6.99
N TYR A 120 3.17 -7.75 8.31
CA TYR A 120 4.46 -7.54 8.97
C TYR A 120 5.41 -8.71 8.74
N VAL A 121 4.91 -9.95 8.89
CA VAL A 121 5.70 -11.17 8.69
C VAL A 121 6.13 -11.32 7.23
N LEU A 122 5.19 -11.19 6.28
CA LEU A 122 5.44 -11.41 4.86
C LEU A 122 6.42 -10.38 4.29
N PHE A 123 6.25 -9.11 4.62
CA PHE A 123 7.11 -8.05 4.09
C PHE A 123 8.37 -7.80 4.93
N GLY A 124 8.56 -8.54 6.03
CA GLY A 124 9.73 -8.43 6.90
C GLY A 124 9.83 -7.09 7.61
N PHE A 125 8.69 -6.53 8.05
CA PHE A 125 8.66 -5.34 8.90
C PHE A 125 8.66 -5.75 10.38
N PRO A 126 9.31 -4.95 11.26
CA PRO A 126 9.24 -5.21 12.69
C PRO A 126 7.82 -4.99 13.19
N LEU A 127 7.34 -5.88 14.07
CA LEU A 127 6.05 -5.70 14.75
C LEU A 127 6.11 -4.47 15.67
N PRO A 128 5.08 -3.62 15.70
CA PRO A 128 5.01 -2.50 16.63
C PRO A 128 4.92 -3.00 18.08
N GLU A 129 5.57 -2.26 18.99
CA GLU A 129 5.49 -2.53 20.42
C GLU A 129 4.13 -2.13 20.98
N ILE A 130 3.50 -3.04 21.74
CA ILE A 130 2.32 -2.72 22.53
C ILE A 130 2.82 -2.09 23.82
N LYS A 131 2.60 -0.78 23.97
CA LYS A 131 2.84 -0.10 25.25
C LYS A 131 1.84 -0.65 26.26
N THR A 132 2.33 -1.31 27.31
CA THR A 132 1.55 -1.78 28.46
C THR A 132 1.30 -0.68 29.46
#